data_AF-A0A7G8ZFZ6-F1
#
_entry.id   AF-A0A7G8ZFZ6-F1
#
_cell.length_a   1.000
_cell.length_b   1.000
_cell.length_c   1.000
_cell.angle_alpha   90.00
_cell.angle_beta   90.00
_cell.angle_gamma   90.00
#
_symmetry.space_group_name_H-M   'P 1'
#
loop_
_entity.id
_entity.type
_entity.pdbx_description
1 polymer ?
#
loop_
_entity_poly.entity_id
_entity_poly.type
_entity_poly.pdbx_seq_one_letter_code
_entity_poly.pdbx_strand_id
1 'polypeptide(L)' 'MIIYYHFNFILKNKKKMFVMFNTFSLICICLNSNLYSSSFLFAKLPEAYAFFNTIVDVMPVIPVLFFLLAFVWQAAVSFR' A
#
# COMPACT_ATOMS: atom_id res chain seq x y z
N MET A 1 12.29 -36.52 -22.47
CA MET A 1 12.41 -36.02 -21.08
C MET A 1 12.82 -34.54 -21.01
N ILE A 2 13.90 -34.11 -21.66
CA ILE A 2 14.40 -32.72 -21.63
C ILE A 2 13.38 -31.68 -22.14
N ILE A 3 12.68 -31.98 -23.24
CA ILE A 3 11.64 -31.09 -23.81
C ILE A 3 10.48 -30.87 -22.82
N TYR A 4 10.12 -31.90 -22.03
CA TYR A 4 9.05 -31.82 -21.04
C TYR A 4 9.41 -30.89 -19.86
N TYR A 5 10.66 -30.94 -19.41
CA TYR A 5 11.18 -30.03 -18.38
C TYR A 5 11.25 -28.58 -18.90
N HIS A 6 11.72 -28.40 -20.13
CA HIS A 6 11.80 -27.07 -20.73
C HIS A 6 10.40 -26.44 -20.91
N PHE A 7 9.42 -27.22 -21.37
CA PHE A 7 8.04 -26.76 -21.51
C PHE A 7 7.40 -26.38 -20.17
N ASN A 8 7.55 -27.22 -19.14
CA ASN A 8 7.06 -26.92 -17.79
C ASN A 8 7.77 -25.71 -17.15
N PHE A 9 9.07 -25.52 -17.42
CA PHE A 9 9.81 -24.35 -16.97
C PHE A 9 9.29 -23.05 -17.60
N ILE A 10 9.00 -23.05 -18.90
CA ILE A 10 8.38 -21.91 -19.60
C ILE A 10 6.99 -21.61 -19.01
N LEU A 11 6.17 -22.65 -18.79
CA LEU A 11 4.82 -22.50 -18.22
C LEU A 11 4.86 -21.95 -16.80
N LYS A 12 5.84 -22.37 -15.98
CA LYS A 12 6.05 -21.85 -14.62
C LYS A 12 6.45 -20.38 -14.63
N ASN A 13 7.34 -19.97 -15.52
CA ASN A 13 7.73 -18.56 -15.65
C ASN A 13 6.59 -17.69 -16.18
N LYS A 14 5.81 -18.17 -17.15
CA LYS A 14 4.62 -17.45 -17.64
C LYS A 14 3.53 -17.31 -16.58
N LYS A 15 3.25 -18.37 -15.80
CA LYS A 15 2.30 -18.30 -14.67
C LYS A 15 2.78 -17.31 -13.60
N LYS A 16 4.08 -17.29 -13.28
CA LYS A 16 4.66 -16.37 -12.29
C LYS A 16 4.50 -14.89 -12.70
N MET A 17 4.69 -14.57 -13.98
CA MET A 17 4.47 -13.22 -14.51
C MET A 17 3.00 -12.80 -14.45
N PHE A 18 2.07 -13.71 -14.76
CA PHE A 18 0.63 -13.40 -14.73
C PHE A 18 0.11 -13.11 -13.31
N VAL A 19 0.61 -13.86 -12.31
CA VAL A 19 0.28 -13.64 -10.89
C VAL A 19 0.76 -12.27 -10.41
N MET A 20 1.99 -11.86 -10.76
CA MET A 20 2.55 -10.58 -10.34
C MET A 20 1.76 -9.38 -10.88
N PHE A 21 1.30 -9.45 -12.13
CA PHE A 21 0.46 -8.40 -12.74
C PHE A 21 -0.92 -8.32 -12.09
N ASN A 22 -1.51 -9.46 -11.74
CA ASN A 22 -2.81 -9.52 -11.06
C ASN A 22 -2.74 -8.96 -9.62
N THR A 23 -1.67 -9.26 -8.89
CA THR A 23 -1.45 -8.70 -7.53
C THR A 23 -1.30 -7.19 -7.57
N PHE A 24 -0.54 -6.64 -8.53
CA PHE A 24 -0.41 -5.19 -8.70
C PHE A 24 -1.75 -4.52 -9.06
N SER A 25 -2.51 -5.12 -9.99
CA SER A 25 -3.85 -4.62 -10.35
C SER A 25 -4.82 -4.62 -9.16
N LEU A 26 -4.77 -5.65 -8.31
CA LEU A 26 -5.64 -5.78 -7.14
C LEU A 26 -5.29 -4.73 -6.07
N ILE A 27 -3.99 -4.47 -5.85
CA ILE A 27 -3.51 -3.38 -4.99
C ILE A 27 -3.97 -2.02 -5.51
N CYS A 28 -3.86 -1.77 -6.83
CA CYS A 28 -4.30 -0.50 -7.44
C CYS A 28 -5.81 -0.25 -7.28
N ILE A 29 -6.64 -1.30 -7.33
CA ILE A 29 -8.10 -1.17 -7.13
C ILE A 29 -8.41 -0.90 -5.65
N CYS A 30 -7.76 -1.62 -4.72
CA CYS A 30 -7.93 -1.42 -3.28
C CYS A 30 -7.47 -0.05 -2.79
N LEU A 31 -6.40 0.51 -3.37
CA LEU A 31 -5.93 1.85 -3.02
C LEU A 31 -6.89 2.94 -3.52
N ASN A 32 -7.45 2.80 -4.73
CA ASN A 32 -8.42 3.74 -5.26
C ASN A 32 -9.71 3.79 -4.43
N SER A 33 -10.23 2.64 -3.99
CA SER A 33 -11.45 2.59 -3.18
C SER A 33 -11.26 3.15 -1.77
N ASN A 34 -10.11 2.92 -1.13
CA ASN A 34 -9.82 3.44 0.21
C ASN A 34 -9.59 4.96 0.19
N LEU A 35 -8.90 5.48 -0.83
CA LEU A 35 -8.71 6.92 -1.02
C LEU A 35 -10.05 7.65 -1.22
N TYR A 36 -10.99 7.07 -1.98
CA TYR A 36 -12.31 7.67 -2.18
C TYR A 36 -13.14 7.72 -0.88
N SER A 37 -12.96 6.76 0.02
CA SER A 37 -13.62 6.69 1.33
C SER A 37 -13.02 7.66 2.36
N SER A 38 -11.71 7.90 2.30
CA SER A 38 -10.96 8.74 3.27
C SER A 38 -11.30 10.24 3.22
N SER A 39 -11.92 10.69 2.13
CA SER A 39 -12.39 12.08 1.94
C SER A 39 -13.51 12.50 2.90
N PHE A 40 -14.09 11.58 3.66
CA PHE A 40 -15.39 11.77 4.32
C PHE A 40 -15.35 11.95 5.85
N LEU A 41 -14.19 11.91 6.50
CA LEU A 41 -14.08 11.99 7.97
C LEU A 41 -13.61 13.35 8.49
N PHE A 42 -14.02 14.44 7.85
CA PHE A 42 -13.85 15.80 8.40
C PHE A 42 -15.12 16.20 9.17
N ALA A 43 -15.44 15.45 10.22
CA ALA A 43 -16.53 15.78 11.13
C ALA A 43 -16.05 16.82 12.14
N LYS A 44 -16.84 17.88 12.35
CA LYS A 44 -16.54 18.93 13.33
C LYS A 44 -16.47 18.30 14.73
N LEU A 45 -15.36 18.48 15.44
CA LEU A 45 -15.21 17.94 16.78
C LEU A 45 -16.22 18.61 17.73
N PRO A 46 -16.71 17.90 18.76
CA PRO A 46 -17.51 18.51 19.82
C PRO A 46 -16.75 19.69 20.46
N GLU A 47 -17.48 20.67 20.97
CA GLU A 47 -16.91 21.95 21.45
C GLU A 47 -15.82 21.78 22.53
N ALA A 48 -15.95 20.78 23.41
CA ALA A 48 -14.94 20.43 24.40
C ALA A 48 -13.59 19.97 23.82
N TYR A 49 -13.56 19.55 22.55
CA TYR A 49 -12.37 19.08 21.84
C TYR A 49 -11.94 20.04 20.73
N ALA A 50 -12.51 21.24 20.66
CA ALA A 50 -12.14 22.24 19.64
C ALA A 50 -10.64 22.60 19.68
N PHE A 51 -9.99 22.46 20.85
CA PHE A 51 -8.54 22.62 20.99
C PHE A 51 -7.73 21.58 20.17
N PHE A 52 -8.28 20.39 19.96
CA PHE A 52 -7.62 19.31 19.21
C PHE A 52 -7.87 19.37 17.70
N ASN A 53 -8.62 20.36 17.20
CA ASN A 53 -8.88 20.53 15.77
C ASN A 53 -7.59 20.50 14.94
N THR A 54 -6.55 21.23 15.37
CA THR A 54 -5.25 21.25 14.68
C THR A 54 -4.60 19.86 14.61
N ILE A 55 -4.79 19.00 15.60
CA ILE A 55 -4.24 17.63 15.60
C ILE A 55 -5.05 16.74 14.65
N VAL A 56 -6.37 16.87 14.65
CA VAL A 56 -7.24 16.12 13.74
C VAL A 56 -7.00 16.51 12.28
N ASP A 57 -6.70 17.77 12.02
CA ASP A 57 -6.35 18.26 10.68
C ASP A 57 -5.05 17.63 10.15
N VAL A 58 -4.13 17.27 11.04
CA VAL A 58 -2.85 16.61 10.70
C VAL A 58 -2.97 15.08 10.66
N MET A 59 -3.95 14.49 11.36
CA MET A 59 -4.14 13.04 11.47
C MET A 59 -4.19 12.28 10.11
N PRO A 60 -4.80 12.81 9.02
CA PRO A 60 -4.79 12.15 7.72
C PRO A 60 -3.41 11.93 7.12
N VAL A 61 -2.36 12.64 7.58
CA VAL A 61 -0.98 12.47 7.08
C VAL A 61 -0.29 11.23 7.65
N ILE A 62 -0.80 10.66 8.76
CA ILE A 62 -0.15 9.55 9.49
C ILE A 62 0.18 8.35 8.59
N PRO A 63 -0.70 7.87 7.69
CA PRO A 63 -0.37 6.75 6.79
C PRO A 63 0.85 7.04 5.90
N VAL A 64 1.03 8.29 5.45
CA VAL A 64 2.18 8.72 4.65
C VAL A 64 3.46 8.69 5.49
N LEU A 65 3.39 9.11 6.75
CA LEU A 65 4.54 9.05 7.67
C LEU A 65 4.99 7.60 7.92
N PHE A 66 4.07 6.65 8.08
CA PHE A 66 4.43 5.23 8.22
C PHE A 66 5.03 4.64 6.94
N PHE A 67 4.56 5.06 5.77
CA PHE A 67 5.16 4.68 4.50
C PHE A 67 6.61 5.19 4.38
N LEU A 68 6.84 6.46 4.73
CA LEU A 68 8.20 7.03 4.76
C LEU A 68 9.09 6.34 5.81
N LEU A 69 8.53 5.99 6.97
CA LEU A 69 9.23 5.27 8.02
C LEU A 69 9.78 3.93 7.54
N ALA A 70 9.10 3.24 6.62
CA ALA A 70 9.62 2.01 6.03
C ALA A 70 10.94 2.24 5.28
N PHE A 71 11.08 3.36 4.55
CA PHE A 71 12.34 3.71 3.88
C PHE A 71 13.42 4.13 4.85
N VAL A 72 13.07 4.90 5.89
CA VAL A 72 14.00 5.26 6.96
C VAL A 72 14.51 4.00 7.65
N TRP A 73 13.62 3.05 7.94
CA TRP A 73 13.97 1.78 8.55
C TRP A 73 14.87 0.94 7.65
N GLN A 74 14.54 0.83 6.36
CA GLN A 74 15.37 0.12 5.39
C GLN A 74 16.75 0.78 5.23
N ALA A 75 16.82 2.11 5.19
CA ALA A 75 18.08 2.85 5.17
C ALA A 75 18.93 2.61 6.43
N ALA A 76 18.28 2.54 7.60
CA ALA A 76 18.97 2.27 8.87
C ALA A 76 19.61 0.87 8.92
N VAL A 77 19.04 -0.11 8.22
CA VAL A 77 19.62 -1.46 8.06
C VAL A 77 20.40 -1.62 6.74
N SER A 78 20.79 -0.51 6.11
CA SER A 78 21.61 -0.45 4.88
C SER A 78 20.98 -1.14 3.66
N PHE A 79 19.65 -1.18 3.57
CA PHE A 79 18.90 -1.84 2.49
C PHE A 79 19.33 -3.30 2.26
N ARG A 80 19.66 -4.00 3.34
CA ARG A 80 19.94 -5.43 3.32
C ARG A 80 18.67 -6.27 3.17
#